data_AF-A0A1S0U436-F1
#
_entry.id   AF-A0A1S0U436-F1
#
_cell.length_a   1.000
_cell.length_b   1.000
_cell.length_c   1.000
_cell.angle_alpha   90.00
_cell.angle_beta   90.00
_cell.angle_gamma   90.00
#
_symmetry.space_group_name_H-M   'P 1'
#
loop_
_entity.id
_entity.type
_entity.pdbx_description
1 polymer ?
#
loop_
_entity_poly.entity_id
_entity_poly.type
_entity_poly.pdbx_seq_one_letter_code
_entity_poly.pdbx_strand_id
1 'polypeptide(L)'
;MLFLTNLQANDKVGPYIFRLEVADSKRQNDSTTVDILVNKAINSAPIPYAGGNQTIQLPTESVVLDGNVKDDGQILSYNWTQIRQFI
;
A
#
# COMPACT_ATOMS: atom_id res chain seq x y z
N MET A 1 23.39 -2.74 18.04
CA MET A 1 22.06 -3.09 17.50
C MET A 1 21.97 -2.58 16.07
N LEU A 2 21.61 -3.42 15.11
CA LEU A 2 21.44 -3.03 13.70
C LEU A 2 19.97 -2.64 13.47
N PHE A 3 19.73 -1.50 12.84
CA PHE A 3 18.40 -1.09 12.39
C PHE A 3 18.36 -1.08 10.86
N LEU A 4 17.35 -1.72 10.29
CA LEU A 4 17.08 -1.69 8.85
C LEU A 4 15.84 -0.83 8.62
N THR A 5 15.97 0.20 7.80
CA THR A 5 14.86 1.11 7.44
C THR A 5 14.64 1.10 5.93
N ASN A 6 13.43 1.44 5.48
CA ASN A 6 13.07 1.56 4.06
C ASN A 6 13.24 0.27 3.22
N LEU A 7 13.18 -0.91 3.85
CA LEU A 7 13.31 -2.20 3.14
C LEU A 7 12.22 -2.43 2.07
N GLN A 8 11.04 -1.84 2.25
CA GLN A 8 9.93 -1.96 1.29
C GLN A 8 9.98 -0.95 0.13
N ALA A 9 10.75 0.14 0.26
CA ALA A 9 10.73 1.24 -0.70
C ALA A 9 11.68 1.07 -1.90
N ASN A 10 12.51 0.01 -1.91
CA ASN A 10 13.67 -0.09 -2.81
C ASN A 10 13.59 -1.24 -3.85
N ASP A 11 12.42 -1.86 -4.07
CA ASP A 11 12.25 -3.08 -4.91
C ASP A 11 13.21 -4.22 -4.57
N LYS A 12 13.75 -4.19 -3.35
CA LYS A 12 14.86 -4.98 -2.86
C LYS A 12 14.35 -6.21 -2.09
N VAL A 13 13.40 -6.91 -2.71
CA VAL A 13 12.83 -8.15 -2.19
C VAL A 13 13.84 -9.28 -2.26
N GLY A 14 13.74 -10.22 -1.32
CA GLY A 14 14.60 -11.39 -1.27
C GLY A 14 15.30 -11.59 0.08
N PRO A 15 16.14 -12.63 0.17
CA PRO A 15 16.86 -12.96 1.39
C PRO A 15 18.03 -11.99 1.62
N TYR A 16 18.21 -11.62 2.89
CA TYR A 16 19.35 -10.86 3.40
C TYR A 16 20.03 -11.66 4.50
N ILE A 17 21.36 -11.69 4.49
CA ILE A 17 22.17 -12.31 5.52
C ILE A 17 23.05 -11.23 6.14
N PHE A 18 22.94 -11.05 7.45
CA PHE A 18 23.77 -10.11 8.21
C PHE A 18 24.70 -10.88 9.13
N ARG A 19 25.97 -10.47 9.19
CA ARG A 19 26.96 -11.03 10.12
C ARG A 19 27.15 -10.07 11.30
N LEU A 20 27.01 -10.59 12.51
CA LEU A 20 27.50 -9.95 13.73
C LEU A 20 28.87 -10.54 14.04
N GLU A 21 29.89 -9.70 14.05
CA GLU A 21 31.24 -10.05 14.48
C GLU A 21 31.51 -9.33 15.81
N VAL A 22 32.02 -10.08 16.78
CA VAL A 22 32.41 -9.57 18.10
C VAL A 22 33.89 -9.88 18.32
N ALA A 23 34.61 -8.94 18.92
CA ALA A 23 36.00 -9.13 19.29
C ALA A 23 36.23 -8.65 20.72
N ASP A 24 37.10 -9.33 21.45
CA ASP A 24 37.48 -8.97 22.81
C ASP A 24 38.79 -8.16 22.85
N SER A 25 39.13 -7.67 24.05
CA SER A 25 40.37 -6.91 24.27
C SER A 25 41.67 -7.69 24.02
N LYS A 26 41.60 -9.03 23.93
CA LYS A 26 42.73 -9.92 23.64
C LYS A 26 42.84 -10.27 22.16
N ARG A 27 42.06 -9.60 21.29
CA ARG A 27 42.00 -9.83 19.84
C ARG A 27 41.46 -11.21 19.46
N GLN A 28 40.71 -11.85 20.35
CA GLN A 28 39.90 -13.01 19.98
C GLN A 28 38.61 -12.51 19.35
N ASN A 29 38.14 -13.17 18.30
CA ASN A 29 36.88 -12.85 17.66
C ASN A 29 35.99 -14.08 17.51
N ASP A 30 34.68 -13.82 17.44
CA ASP A 30 33.66 -14.79 17.07
C ASP A 30 32.61 -14.09 16.20
N SER A 31 31.87 -14.85 15.42
CA SER A 31 30.81 -14.29 14.60
C SER A 31 29.61 -15.22 14.46
N THR A 32 28.45 -14.60 14.26
CA THR A 32 27.20 -15.31 13.98
C THR A 32 26.43 -14.57 12.88
N THR A 33 25.48 -15.25 12.27
CA THR A 33 24.66 -14.69 11.18
C THR A 33 23.18 -14.70 11.52
N VAL A 34 22.44 -13.78 10.91
CA VAL A 34 20.97 -13.73 10.94
C VAL A 34 20.43 -13.55 9.52
N ASP A 35 19.40 -14.32 9.21
CA ASP A 35 18.73 -14.33 7.92
C ASP A 35 17.40 -13.57 8.02
N ILE A 36 17.11 -12.73 7.03
CA ILE A 36 15.87 -11.97 6.92
C ILE A 36 15.32 -12.13 5.51
N LEU A 37 14.07 -12.56 5.37
CA LEU A 37 13.36 -12.60 4.10
C LEU A 37 12.48 -11.37 3.95
N VAL A 38 12.78 -10.52 2.97
CA VAL A 38 11.97 -9.32 2.65
C VAL A 38 11.03 -9.65 1.50
N ASN A 39 9.72 -9.57 1.75
CA ASN A 39 8.68 -9.80 0.74
C ASN A 39 8.01 -8.49 0.32
N LYS A 40 7.52 -8.43 -0.92
CA LYS A 40 6.67 -7.33 -1.38
C LYS A 40 5.31 -7.42 -0.69
N ALA A 41 4.74 -6.27 -0.31
CA ALA A 41 3.32 -6.22 0.03
C ALA A 41 2.49 -6.61 -1.21
N ILE A 42 1.49 -7.45 -1.02
CA ILE A 42 0.52 -7.76 -2.08
C ILE A 42 -0.48 -6.61 -2.10
N ASN A 43 -0.59 -5.92 -3.23
CA ASN A 43 -1.59 -4.87 -3.42
C ASN A 43 -2.85 -5.48 -4.04
N SER A 44 -4.00 -5.20 -3.44
CA SER A 44 -5.30 -5.65 -3.94
C SER A 44 -5.87 -4.64 -4.94
N ALA A 45 -6.84 -5.05 -5.77
CA ALA A 45 -7.54 -4.09 -6.62
C ALA A 45 -8.43 -3.16 -5.77
N PRO A 46 -8.56 -1.87 -6.12
CA PRO A 46 -9.48 -0.96 -5.43
C PRO A 46 -10.93 -1.46 -5.52
N ILE A 47 -11.70 -1.26 -4.44
CA ILE A 47 -13.12 -1.59 -4.37
C ILE A 47 -13.92 -0.28 -4.37
N PRO A 48 -14.56 0.10 -5.50
CA PRO A 48 -15.31 1.34 -5.58
C PRO A 48 -16.72 1.22 -4.99
N TYR A 49 -17.18 2.30 -4.38
CA TYR A 49 -18.56 2.50 -3.92
C TYR A 49 -19.07 3.84 -4.42
N ALA A 50 -20.12 3.82 -5.25
CA ALA A 50 -20.64 5.01 -5.91
C ALA A 50 -21.64 5.84 -5.07
N GLY A 51 -21.80 5.51 -3.78
CA GLY A 51 -22.90 6.04 -2.98
C GLY A 51 -24.19 5.24 -3.14
N GLY A 52 -25.22 5.66 -2.42
CA GLY A 52 -26.59 5.15 -2.59
C GLY A 52 -27.29 5.78 -3.79
N ASN A 53 -28.33 5.11 -4.28
CA ASN A 53 -29.20 5.69 -5.32
C ASN A 53 -29.84 6.98 -4.83
N GLN A 54 -29.91 7.98 -5.70
CA GLN A 54 -30.52 9.27 -5.40
C GLN A 54 -31.77 9.48 -6.24
N THR A 55 -32.75 10.20 -5.70
CA THR A 55 -33.95 10.63 -6.40
C THR A 55 -34.07 12.14 -6.27
N ILE A 56 -34.28 12.82 -7.38
CA ILE A 56 -34.35 14.27 -7.45
C ILE A 56 -35.74 14.64 -7.94
N GLN A 57 -36.35 15.66 -7.34
CA GLN A 57 -37.62 16.23 -7.81
C GLN A 57 -37.38 17.63 -8.35
N LEU A 58 -37.95 17.91 -9.53
CA LEU A 58 -37.96 19.25 -10.09
C LEU A 58 -38.72 20.21 -9.15
N PRO A 59 -38.29 21.49 -9.05
CA PRO A 59 -37.30 22.18 -9.88
C PRO A 59 -35.85 22.04 -9.36
N THR A 60 -35.51 20.99 -8.62
CA THR A 60 -34.10 20.77 -8.26
C THR A 60 -33.29 20.43 -9.51
N GLU A 61 -32.36 21.31 -9.87
CA GLU A 61 -31.58 21.22 -11.12
C GLU A 61 -30.19 20.62 -10.94
N SER A 62 -29.80 20.24 -9.72
CA SER A 62 -28.48 19.70 -9.45
C SER A 62 -28.48 18.60 -8.40
N VAL A 63 -27.44 17.76 -8.46
CA VAL A 63 -27.21 16.65 -7.55
C VAL A 63 -25.72 16.46 -7.37
N VAL A 64 -25.31 16.06 -6.17
CA VAL A 64 -23.92 15.69 -5.87
C VAL A 64 -23.85 14.18 -5.74
N LEU A 65 -23.01 13.56 -6.58
CA LEU A 65 -22.64 12.16 -6.46
C LEU A 65 -21.33 12.08 -5.67
N ASP A 66 -21.37 11.45 -4.52
CA ASP A 66 -20.20 11.24 -3.67
C ASP A 66 -19.90 9.75 -3.60
N GLY A 67 -18.69 9.38 -4.05
CA GLY A 67 -18.22 8.01 -4.11
C GLY A 67 -16.97 7.86 -3.27
N ASN A 68 -16.82 6.71 -2.63
CA ASN A 68 -15.63 6.36 -1.87
C ASN A 68 -15.02 5.06 -2.41
N VAL A 69 -13.74 4.86 -2.12
CA VAL A 69 -13.01 3.66 -2.56
C VAL A 69 -12.30 3.07 -1.36
N LYS A 70 -12.36 1.74 -1.23
CA LYS A 70 -11.53 0.99 -0.28
C LYS A 70 -10.35 0.41 -1.03
N ASP A 71 -9.14 0.68 -0.55
CA ASP A 71 -7.89 0.24 -1.16
C ASP A 71 -6.82 0.02 -0.08
N ASP A 72 -5.86 -0.87 -0.35
CA ASP A 72 -4.68 -1.10 0.50
C ASP A 72 -3.43 -0.35 0.01
N GLY A 73 -3.54 0.31 -1.15
CA GLY A 73 -2.52 1.15 -1.76
C GLY A 73 -2.98 2.60 -1.93
N GLN A 74 -2.62 3.18 -3.07
CA GLN A 74 -2.91 4.57 -3.42
C GLN A 74 -3.87 4.64 -4.61
N ILE A 75 -4.98 5.36 -4.43
CA ILE A 75 -5.87 5.72 -5.54
C ILE A 75 -5.24 6.86 -6.35
N LEU A 76 -5.08 6.62 -7.65
CA LEU A 76 -4.47 7.59 -8.57
C LEU A 76 -5.50 8.50 -9.26
N SER A 77 -6.73 8.03 -9.46
CA SER A 77 -7.76 8.79 -10.17
C SER A 77 -9.18 8.32 -9.85
N TYR A 78 -10.14 9.21 -10.11
CA TYR A 78 -11.58 8.96 -10.09
C TYR A 78 -12.16 9.43 -11.42
N ASN A 79 -13.05 8.66 -12.02
CA ASN A 79 -13.70 9.03 -13.28
C ASN A 79 -15.18 8.64 -13.26
N TRP A 80 -16.05 9.62 -13.50
CA TRP A 80 -17.49 9.44 -13.61
C TRP A 80 -17.91 9.58 -15.07
N THR A 81 -18.73 8.64 -15.54
CA THR A 81 -19.30 8.67 -16.89
C THR A 81 -20.79 8.39 -16.81
N GLN A 82 -21.60 9.24 -17.45
CA GLN A 82 -23.02 8.96 -17.63
C GLN A 82 -23.19 7.82 -18.65
N ILE A 83 -23.70 6.68 -18.19
CA ILE A 83 -23.86 5.49 -19.05
C ILE A 83 -25.14 5.58 -19.89
N ARG A 84 -26.22 6.11 -19.29
CA ARG A 84 -27.53 6.13 -19.94
C ARG A 84 -28.40 7.27 -19.44
N GLN A 85 -29.22 7.78 -20.34
CA GLN A 85 -30.40 8.57 -20.05
C GLN A 85 -31.56 7.95 -20.83
N PHE A 86 -32.68 7.75 -20.16
CA PHE A 86 -33.91 7.41 -20.84
C PHE A 86 -34.63 8.72 -21.15
N ILE A 87 -34.96 8.89 -22.43
CA ILE A 87 -35.80 9.96 -22.98
C ILE A 87 -37.17 9.38 -23.27
#